data_AF-A0A848ZSG8-F1
#
_entry.id   AF-A0A848ZSG8-F1
#
_cell.length_a   1.000
_cell.length_b   1.000
_cell.length_c   1.000
_cell.angle_alpha   90.00
_cell.angle_beta   90.00
_cell.angle_gamma   90.00
#
_symmetry.space_group_name_H-M   'P 1'
#
loop_
_entity.id
_entity.type
_entity.pdbx_description
1 polymer ?
#
loop_
_entity_poly.entity_id
_entity_poly.type
_entity_poly.pdbx_seq_one_letter_code
_entity_poly.pdbx_strand_id
1 'polypeptide(L)' 'EKEHYEVSMQVGELKLFPAVRKAAPDVIIAANGTSCRHQIYDGTKRKALHPITVLKEALL' A
#
# COMPACT_ATOMS: atom_id res chain seq x y z
N GLU A 1 1.00 -11.55 -19.61
CA GLU A 1 1.11 -10.50 -18.58
C GLU A 1 1.69 -10.97 -17.23
N LYS A 2 2.64 -11.93 -17.20
CA LYS A 2 3.36 -12.32 -15.96
C LYS A 2 4.61 -11.46 -15.73
N GLU A 3 5.28 -11.05 -16.81
CA GLU A 3 6.52 -10.26 -16.73
C GLU A 3 6.29 -8.88 -16.12
N HIS A 4 5.18 -8.20 -16.44
CA HIS A 4 4.85 -6.90 -15.85
C HIS A 4 4.57 -6.98 -14.35
N TYR A 5 4.01 -8.10 -13.86
CA TYR A 5 3.80 -8.31 -12.44
C TYR A 5 5.14 -8.40 -11.70
N GLU A 6 6.06 -9.23 -12.18
CA GLU A 6 7.37 -9.40 -11.54
C GLU A 6 8.18 -8.09 -11.50
N VAL A 7 8.22 -7.36 -12.62
CA VAL A 7 8.88 -6.04 -12.66
C VAL A 7 8.21 -5.06 -11.70
N SER A 8 6.88 -5.03 -11.63
CA SER A 8 6.14 -4.19 -10.68
C SER A 8 6.50 -4.50 -9.22
N MET A 9 6.67 -5.79 -8.88
CA MET A 9 7.09 -6.20 -7.54
C MET A 9 8.54 -5.78 -7.24
N GLN A 10 9.45 -5.94 -8.21
CA GLN A 10 10.83 -5.48 -8.08
C GLN A 10 10.92 -3.96 -7.86
N VAL A 11 10.13 -3.16 -8.59
CA VAL A 11 10.06 -1.71 -8.40
C VAL A 11 9.53 -1.37 -7.01
N GLY A 12 8.51 -2.08 -6.53
CA GLY A 12 7.96 -1.89 -5.19
C GLY A 12 8.97 -2.16 -4.06
N GLU A 13 9.84 -3.16 -4.23
CA GLU A 13 10.90 -3.51 -3.26
C GLU A 13 11.99 -2.43 -3.13
N LEU A 14 12.14 -1.52 -4.10
CA LEU A 14 13.19 -0.49 -4.04
C LEU A 14 13.03 0.45 -2.84
N LYS A 15 11.80 0.88 -2.54
CA LYS A 15 11.52 1.87 -1.47
C LYS A 15 10.16 1.69 -0.81
N LEU A 16 9.12 1.42 -1.60
CA LEU A 16 7.74 1.41 -1.12
C LEU A 16 7.49 0.31 -0.10
N PHE A 17 7.78 -0.95 -0.46
CA PHE A 17 7.51 -2.09 0.42
C PHE A 17 8.34 -2.07 1.70
N PRO A 18 9.66 -1.77 1.67
CA PRO A 18 10.44 -1.59 2.91
C PRO A 18 9.87 -0.50 3.83
N ALA A 19 9.45 0.65 3.29
CA ALA A 19 8.88 1.73 4.09
C ALA A 19 7.56 1.31 4.77
N VAL A 20 6.68 0.63 4.02
CA VAL A 20 5.40 0.14 4.55
C VAL A 20 5.60 -0.96 5.60
N ARG A 21 6.57 -1.87 5.40
CA ARG A 21 6.89 -2.93 6.38
C ARG A 21 7.50 -2.37 7.67
N LYS A 22 8.28 -1.28 7.56
CA LYS A 22 8.89 -0.60 8.72
C LYS A 22 7.87 0.23 9.52
N ALA A 23 6.80 0.69 8.89
CA ALA A 23 5.75 1.45 9.56
C ALA A 23 5.12 0.61 10.69
N ALA A 24 4.94 1.21 11.86
CA ALA A 24 4.36 0.53 13.02
C ALA A 24 2.95 -0.02 12.70
N PRO A 25 2.49 -1.06 13.44
CA PRO A 25 1.22 -1.72 13.14
C PRO A 25 0.00 -0.78 13.20
N ASP A 26 0.04 0.22 14.06
CA ASP A 26 -0.98 1.25 14.28
C ASP A 26 -0.91 2.41 13.27
N VAL A 27 0.16 2.50 12.48
CA VAL A 27 0.27 3.51 11.41
C VAL A 27 -0.64 3.13 10.25
N ILE A 28 -1.55 4.05 9.92
CA ILE A 28 -2.44 3.94 8.76
C ILE A 28 -1.66 4.26 7.49
N ILE A 29 -1.72 3.36 6.51
CA ILE A 29 -1.17 3.58 5.16
C ILE A 29 -2.29 4.15 4.28
N ALA A 30 -2.10 5.35 3.74
CA ALA A 30 -3.07 5.99 2.86
C ALA A 30 -2.60 5.95 1.38
N ALA A 31 -3.46 5.49 0.48
CA ALA A 31 -3.22 5.52 -0.96
C ALA A 31 -4.54 5.73 -1.73
N ASN A 32 -4.55 6.72 -2.62
CA ASN A 32 -5.73 7.12 -3.42
C ASN A 32 -6.01 6.16 -4.59
N GLY A 33 -4.99 5.62 -5.26
CA GLY A 33 -5.16 4.69 -6.37
C GLY A 33 -5.55 3.28 -5.94
N THR A 34 -6.54 2.68 -6.61
CA THR A 34 -6.91 1.27 -6.39
C THR A 34 -5.74 0.33 -6.68
N SER A 35 -5.03 0.53 -7.78
CA SER A 35 -3.85 -0.26 -8.12
C SER A 35 -2.74 -0.11 -7.08
N CYS A 36 -2.51 1.10 -6.56
CA CYS A 36 -1.52 1.33 -5.50
C CYS A 36 -1.89 0.56 -4.22
N ARG A 37 -3.17 0.57 -3.83
CA ARG A 37 -3.63 -0.20 -2.66
C ARG A 37 -3.47 -1.70 -2.85
N HIS A 38 -3.81 -2.22 -4.05
CA HIS A 38 -3.58 -3.64 -4.37
C HIS A 38 -2.10 -3.99 -4.36
N GLN A 39 -1.25 -3.21 -5.00
CA GLN A 39 0.19 -3.46 -5.03
C GLN A 39 0.82 -3.46 -3.62
N ILE A 40 0.44 -2.50 -2.76
CA ILE A 40 0.87 -2.48 -1.36
C ILE A 40 0.42 -3.76 -0.64
N TYR A 41 -0.82 -4.19 -0.84
CA TYR A 41 -1.33 -5.42 -0.24
C TYR A 41 -0.61 -6.66 -0.78
N ASP A 42 -0.41 -6.77 -2.08
CA ASP A 42 0.24 -7.92 -2.71
C ASP A 42 1.69 -8.07 -2.23
N GLY A 43 2.44 -6.97 -2.16
CA GLY A 43 3.84 -6.95 -1.74
C GLY A 43 4.09 -6.96 -0.23
N THR A 44 3.18 -6.42 0.59
CA THR A 44 3.45 -6.23 2.04
C THR A 44 2.42 -6.87 2.96
N LYS A 45 1.27 -7.30 2.43
CA LYS A 45 0.09 -7.73 3.19
C LYS A 45 -0.49 -6.67 4.13
N ARG A 46 0.00 -5.43 4.09
CA ARG A 46 -0.63 -4.28 4.75
C ARG A 46 -1.77 -3.77 3.90
N LYS A 47 -2.92 -3.52 4.52
CA LYS A 47 -4.07 -2.91 3.86
C LYS A 47 -3.91 -1.39 3.88
N ALA A 48 -3.74 -0.78 2.71
CA ALA A 48 -3.82 0.67 2.57
C ALA A 48 -5.28 1.12 2.41
N LEU A 49 -5.61 2.30 2.93
CA LEU A 49 -6.93 2.90 2.86
C LEU A 49 -6.95 4.07 1.88
N HIS A 50 -8.12 4.32 1.28
CA HIS A 50 -8.32 5.57 0.55
C HIS A 50 -8.32 6.73 1.55
N PRO A 51 -7.68 7.88 1.27
CA PRO A 51 -7.64 9.01 2.21
C PRO A 51 -9.02 9.45 2.71
N ILE A 52 -10.04 9.43 1.85
CA ILE A 52 -11.43 9.74 2.26
C ILE A 52 -11.98 8.75 3.30
N THR A 53 -11.62 7.47 3.23
CA THR A 53 -12.01 6.48 4.25
C THR A 53 -11.39 6.83 5.60
N VAL A 54 -10.11 7.22 5.60
CA VAL A 54 -9.40 7.66 6.81
C VAL A 54 -10.08 8.91 7.41
N LEU A 55 -10.41 9.90 6.57
CA LEU A 55 -11.11 11.11 7.02
C LEU A 55 -12.51 10.78 7.57
N LYS A 56 -13.26 9.89 6.92
CA LYS A 56 -14.57 9.47 7.39
C LYS A 56 -14.50 8.80 8.76
N GLU A 57 -13.52 7.92 8.97
CA GLU A 57 -13.31 7.22 10.25
C GLU A 57 -12.84 8.16 11.36
N ALA A 58 -12.13 9.25 11.03
CA ALA A 58 -11.66 10.22 12.01
C ALA A 58 -12.71 11.26 12.44
N LEU A 59 -13.77 11.44 11.64
CA LEU A 59 -14.82 12.44 11.89
C LEU A 59 -16.10 11.85 12.50
N LEU A 60 -16.17 10.52 12.66
CA LEU A 60 -17.27 9.77 13.27
C LEU A 60 -16.82 9.20 14.62
#